data_AF-A0A7S0UPN2-F1
#
_entry.id   AF-A0A7S0UPN2-F1
#
_cell.length_a   1.000
_cell.length_b   1.000
_cell.length_c   1.000
_cell.angle_alpha   90.00
_cell.angle_beta   90.00
_cell.angle_gamma   90.00
#
_symmetry.space_group_name_H-M   'P 1'
#
loop_
_entity.id
_entity.type
_entity.pdbx_description
1 polymer ?
#
loop_
_entity_poly.entity_id
_entity_poly.type
_entity_poly.pdbx_seq_one_letter_code
_entity_poly.pdbx_strand_id
1 'polypeptide(L)'
;MALAVCVGDNVGTTSLYEAGEGVHVRNGQIYALVVGVRDVKEDPSSGKQVISVLNASAKLIVPKQGDIVIVKITRLLQNAVHGIIMCVGKQTVDQNFKGIIRLQDVRATEIDKVVLADSFRPSDIVRAEILSLGDARSYYLTTARDELGVVHARSAAGASMIAVGWEEMRCPESYIVEKRKVAKS
;
A
#
# COMPACT_ATOMS: atom_id res chain seq x y z
N MET A 1 25.38 14.72 -6.28
CA MET A 1 25.35 13.58 -5.34
C MET A 1 24.35 13.92 -4.24
N ALA A 2 23.47 12.99 -3.89
CA ALA A 2 22.58 13.13 -2.74
C ALA A 2 23.42 13.13 -1.46
N LEU A 3 23.38 14.21 -0.68
CA LEU A 3 24.10 14.33 0.58
C LEU A 3 23.16 13.89 1.72
N ALA A 4 23.47 12.77 2.36
CA ALA A 4 22.78 12.36 3.58
C ALA A 4 23.20 13.29 4.73
N VAL A 5 22.25 13.70 5.56
CA VAL A 5 22.45 14.65 6.67
C VAL A 5 21.71 14.17 7.91
N CYS A 6 22.28 14.48 9.07
CA CYS A 6 21.71 14.24 10.39
C CYS A 6 21.19 15.53 11.02
N VAL A 7 20.38 15.38 12.07
CA VAL A 7 19.86 16.53 12.83
C VAL A 7 21.02 17.35 13.40
N GLY A 8 21.00 18.65 13.14
CA GLY A 8 22.04 19.59 13.58
C GLY A 8 23.18 19.80 12.58
N ASP A 9 23.24 19.04 11.49
CA ASP A 9 24.26 19.26 10.45
C ASP A 9 24.05 20.59 9.74
N ASN A 10 25.13 21.31 9.46
CA ASN A 10 25.08 22.50 8.62
C ASN A 10 24.91 22.08 7.15
N VAL A 11 23.82 22.55 6.54
CA VAL A 11 23.45 22.21 5.16
C VAL A 11 23.64 23.37 4.18
N GLY A 12 23.92 24.58 4.68
CA GLY A 12 24.15 25.76 3.84
C GLY A 12 24.14 27.08 4.62
N THR A 13 24.25 28.18 3.87
CA THR A 13 24.28 29.55 4.40
C THR A 13 23.14 30.36 3.79
N THR A 14 22.51 31.23 4.57
CA THR A 14 21.39 32.08 4.11
C THR A 14 21.76 33.09 3.03
N SER A 15 23.06 33.34 2.83
CA SER A 15 23.56 34.22 1.76
C SER A 15 23.41 33.59 0.37
N LEU A 16 23.42 32.26 0.29
CA LEU A 16 23.36 31.51 -0.97
C LEU A 16 22.02 30.81 -1.14
N TYR A 17 21.36 30.47 -0.03
CA TYR A 17 20.21 29.59 -0.01
C TYR A 17 19.09 30.14 0.86
N GLU A 18 17.87 29.81 0.46
CA GLU A 18 16.68 30.01 1.29
C GLU A 18 16.33 28.71 2.03
N ALA A 19 15.82 28.83 3.25
CA ALA A 19 15.48 27.68 4.07
C ALA A 19 14.10 27.12 3.71
N GLY A 20 14.05 25.84 3.32
CA GLY A 20 12.83 25.11 2.99
C GLY A 20 12.40 24.13 4.09
N GLU A 21 11.71 23.05 3.70
CA GLU A 21 11.22 22.03 4.64
C GLU A 21 12.37 21.23 5.27
N GLY A 22 12.24 20.86 6.56
CA GLY A 22 13.20 20.01 7.25
C GLY A 22 14.49 20.70 7.68
N VAL A 23 14.58 22.03 7.58
CA VAL A 23 15.73 22.84 8.01
C VAL A 23 15.30 24.04 8.85
N HIS A 24 16.22 24.61 9.61
CA HIS A 24 16.02 25.88 10.32
C HIS A 24 17.25 26.77 10.20
N VAL A 25 17.05 28.08 10.39
CA VAL A 25 18.12 29.08 10.30
C VAL A 25 18.57 29.50 11.70
N ARG A 26 19.88 29.51 11.94
CA ARG A 26 20.49 30.09 13.14
C ARG A 26 21.78 30.81 12.76
N ASN A 27 21.90 32.08 13.15
CA ASN A 27 23.08 32.92 12.88
C ASN A 27 23.50 32.97 11.40
N GLY A 28 22.54 33.00 10.47
CA GLY A 28 22.81 33.00 9.02
C GLY A 28 23.29 31.66 8.44
N GLN A 29 23.35 30.61 9.26
CA GLN A 29 23.60 29.24 8.83
C GLN A 29 22.29 28.44 8.84
N ILE A 30 22.18 27.50 7.91
CA ILE A 30 21.03 26.62 7.75
C ILE A 30 21.41 25.25 8.30
N TYR A 31 20.63 24.75 9.24
CA TYR A 31 20.85 23.47 9.91
C TYR A 31 19.71 22.50 9.67
N ALA A 32 20.03 21.22 9.50
CA ALA A 32 19.05 20.15 9.36
C ALA A 32 18.25 19.96 10.67
N LEU A 33 16.92 19.86 10.54
CA LEU A 33 15.99 19.55 11.64
C LEU A 33 15.62 18.06 11.69
N VAL A 34 15.82 17.35 10.58
CA VAL A 34 15.47 15.93 10.42
C VAL A 34 16.64 15.15 9.82
N VAL A 35 16.67 13.84 10.02
CA VAL A 35 17.59 12.95 9.31
C VAL A 35 17.04 12.70 7.91
N GLY A 36 17.88 12.85 6.89
CA GLY A 36 17.39 12.73 5.52
C GLY A 36 18.44 13.02 4.47
N VAL A 37 17.95 13.40 3.29
CA VAL A 37 18.78 13.78 2.15
C VAL A 37 18.57 15.26 1.87
N ARG A 38 19.68 16.00 1.76
CA ARG A 38 19.67 17.40 1.33
C ARG A 38 19.19 17.48 -0.12
N ASP A 39 18.09 18.20 -0.32
CA ASP A 39 17.49 18.50 -1.63
C ASP A 39 17.58 20.02 -1.88
N VAL A 40 18.14 20.40 -3.03
CA VAL A 40 18.33 21.80 -3.41
C VAL A 40 17.54 22.03 -4.69
N LYS A 41 16.50 22.86 -4.60
CA LYS A 41 15.61 23.20 -5.72
C LYS A 41 15.64 24.68 -5.96
N GLU A 42 15.54 25.08 -7.22
CA GLU A 42 15.36 26.48 -7.58
C GLU A 42 13.86 26.81 -7.51
N ASP A 43 13.51 27.84 -6.76
CA ASP A 43 12.13 28.32 -6.72
C ASP A 43 11.83 29.05 -8.05
N PRO A 44 10.89 28.55 -8.88
CA PRO A 44 10.55 29.16 -10.17
C PRO A 44 10.06 30.61 -10.04
N SER A 45 9.56 30.98 -8.86
CA SER A 45 8.97 32.29 -8.57
C SER A 45 10.04 33.32 -8.17
N SER A 46 11.08 32.88 -7.49
CA SER A 46 12.10 33.73 -6.86
C SER A 46 13.47 33.65 -7.54
N GLY A 47 13.75 32.63 -8.35
CA GLY A 47 15.09 32.35 -8.88
C GLY A 47 16.15 32.05 -7.81
N LYS A 48 15.74 31.82 -6.56
CA LYS A 48 16.62 31.50 -5.44
C LYS A 48 16.65 30.00 -5.21
N GLN A 49 17.81 29.50 -4.78
CA GLN A 49 17.99 28.09 -4.43
C GLN A 49 17.46 27.86 -3.01
N VAL A 50 16.44 27.03 -2.88
CA VAL A 50 15.85 26.60 -1.61
C VAL A 50 16.49 25.28 -1.19
N ILE A 51 17.04 25.23 0.02
CA ILE A 51 17.54 24.00 0.64
C ILE A 51 16.46 23.41 1.52
N SER A 52 16.11 22.16 1.26
CA SER A 52 15.27 21.32 2.12
C SER A 52 16.00 20.05 2.50
N VAL A 53 15.61 19.45 3.62
CA VAL A 53 16.05 18.10 3.99
C VAL A 53 14.83 17.20 3.95
N LEU A 54 14.77 16.37 2.94
CA LEU A 54 13.71 15.40 2.79
C LEU A 54 14.01 14.23 3.71
N ASN A 55 13.09 13.94 4.63
CA ASN A 55 13.20 12.78 5.49
C ASN A 55 13.27 11.52 4.62
N ALA A 56 14.32 10.72 4.80
CA ALA A 56 14.46 9.43 4.11
C ALA A 56 13.42 8.41 4.58
N SER A 57 12.82 8.64 5.76
CA SER A 57 11.65 7.91 6.22
C SER A 57 10.46 8.35 5.37
N ALA A 58 10.15 7.56 4.34
CA ALA A 58 8.85 7.60 3.69
C ALA A 58 7.79 7.75 4.78
N LYS A 59 6.89 8.73 4.62
CA LYS A 59 5.80 9.04 5.55
C LYS A 59 5.23 7.72 6.07
N LEU A 60 5.32 7.45 7.37
CA LEU A 60 4.87 6.17 7.93
C LEU A 60 3.34 6.10 7.78
N ILE A 61 2.88 5.34 6.80
CA ILE A 61 1.45 5.14 6.56
C ILE A 61 1.00 4.03 7.49
N VAL A 62 0.16 4.40 8.43
CA VAL A 62 -0.51 3.45 9.32
C VAL A 62 -1.93 3.23 8.79
N PRO A 63 -2.29 2.00 8.39
CA PRO A 63 -3.63 1.70 7.90
C PRO A 63 -4.69 1.96 8.99
N LYS A 64 -5.82 2.55 8.59
CA LYS A 64 -6.94 2.89 9.47
C LYS A 64 -8.22 2.16 9.05
N GLN A 65 -9.18 2.09 9.96
CA GLN A 65 -10.52 1.58 9.64
C GLN A 65 -11.13 2.39 8.49
N GLY A 66 -11.73 1.68 7.53
CA GLY A 66 -12.32 2.26 6.31
C GLY A 66 -11.33 2.47 5.16
N ASP A 67 -10.02 2.31 5.39
CA ASP A 67 -9.05 2.43 4.29
C ASP A 67 -9.20 1.27 3.30
N ILE A 68 -9.12 1.60 2.00
CA ILE A 68 -8.97 0.61 0.94
C ILE A 68 -7.51 0.19 0.86
N VAL A 69 -7.29 -1.12 0.88
CA VAL A 69 -5.96 -1.72 0.86
C VAL A 69 -5.81 -2.73 -0.28
N ILE A 70 -4.59 -2.84 -0.78
CA ILE A 70 -4.19 -3.92 -1.69
C ILE A 70 -3.43 -4.95 -0.88
N VAL A 71 -3.87 -6.19 -0.96
CA VAL A 71 -3.42 -7.29 -0.10
C VAL A 71 -3.00 -8.46 -0.96
N LYS A 72 -1.79 -8.96 -0.72
CA LYS A 72 -1.35 -10.23 -1.31
C LYS A 72 -1.75 -11.38 -0.40
N ILE A 73 -2.57 -12.29 -0.91
CA ILE A 73 -2.96 -13.49 -0.18
C ILE A 73 -1.74 -14.39 0.02
N THR A 74 -1.53 -14.82 1.26
CA THR A 74 -0.40 -15.69 1.61
C THR A 74 -0.84 -17.11 1.93
N ARG A 75 -1.96 -17.26 2.65
CA ARG A 75 -2.42 -18.56 3.13
C ARG A 75 -3.94 -18.59 3.25
N LEU A 76 -4.53 -19.71 2.84
CA LEU A 76 -5.93 -20.03 3.11
C LEU A 76 -6.03 -20.94 4.34
N LEU A 77 -7.05 -20.69 5.15
CA LEU A 77 -7.51 -21.55 6.25
C LEU A 77 -8.96 -21.96 5.99
N GLN A 78 -9.50 -22.81 6.86
CA GLN A 78 -10.87 -23.30 6.75
C GLN A 78 -11.93 -22.18 6.81
N ASN A 79 -11.73 -21.17 7.66
CA ASN A 79 -12.70 -20.10 7.92
C ASN A 79 -12.15 -18.67 7.73
N ALA A 80 -10.91 -18.55 7.24
CA ALA A 80 -10.30 -17.25 6.99
C ALA A 80 -9.18 -17.35 5.95
N VAL A 81 -8.81 -16.19 5.39
CA VAL A 81 -7.67 -16.05 4.48
C VAL A 81 -6.74 -14.99 5.04
N HIS A 82 -5.45 -15.31 5.09
CA HIS A 82 -4.41 -14.40 5.53
C HIS A 82 -3.72 -13.76 4.34
N GLY A 83 -3.36 -12.49 4.49
CA GLY A 83 -2.61 -11.74 3.51
C GLY A 83 -1.68 -10.70 4.13
N ILE A 84 -0.82 -10.13 3.30
CA ILE A 84 0.06 -9.02 3.65
C ILE A 84 -0.44 -7.79 2.89
N ILE A 85 -0.67 -6.71 3.61
CA ILE A 85 -1.06 -5.41 3.04
C ILE A 85 0.17 -4.82 2.35
N MET A 86 0.05 -4.53 1.06
CA MET A 86 1.11 -3.96 0.24
C MET A 86 0.94 -2.45 0.08
N CYS A 87 -0.30 -2.00 -0.07
CA CYS A 87 -0.63 -0.60 -0.30
C CYS A 87 -1.86 -0.19 0.51
N VAL A 88 -1.89 1.09 0.91
CA VAL A 88 -3.05 1.76 1.49
C VAL A 88 -3.43 2.90 0.54
N GLY A 89 -4.61 2.82 -0.05
CA GLY A 89 -5.02 3.70 -1.14
C GLY A 89 -4.04 3.64 -2.31
N LYS A 90 -3.41 4.77 -2.62
CA LYS A 90 -2.43 4.92 -3.72
C LYS A 90 -0.97 4.84 -3.27
N GLN A 91 -0.72 4.61 -1.99
CA GLN A 91 0.61 4.69 -1.40
C GLN A 91 1.07 3.29 -0.96
N THR A 92 2.34 2.99 -1.24
CA THR A 92 2.98 1.73 -0.82
C THR A 92 3.33 1.79 0.66
N VAL A 93 3.30 0.64 1.31
CA VAL A 93 3.65 0.53 2.72
C VAL A 93 4.88 -0.35 2.88
N ASP A 94 5.90 0.18 3.55
CA ASP A 94 7.17 -0.54 3.76
C ASP A 94 7.11 -1.53 4.93
N GLN A 95 6.14 -1.37 5.83
CA GLN A 95 5.92 -2.26 6.95
C GLN A 95 5.01 -3.44 6.58
N ASN A 96 5.37 -4.64 7.06
CA ASN A 96 4.60 -5.87 6.83
C ASN A 96 3.34 -5.96 7.70
N PHE A 97 2.33 -5.15 7.41
CA PHE A 97 1.02 -5.28 8.05
C PHE A 97 0.31 -6.54 7.55
N LYS A 98 -0.19 -7.34 8.50
CA LYS A 98 -0.94 -8.57 8.21
C LYS A 98 -2.43 -8.28 8.22
N GLY A 99 -3.14 -8.87 7.27
CA GLY A 99 -4.60 -8.79 7.17
C GLY A 99 -5.23 -10.18 7.17
N ILE A 100 -6.45 -10.26 7.71
CA ILE A 100 -7.28 -11.46 7.73
C ILE A 100 -8.66 -11.13 7.16
N ILE A 101 -9.10 -11.88 6.16
CA ILE A 101 -10.48 -11.86 5.64
C ILE A 101 -11.16 -13.13 6.15
N ARG A 102 -12.15 -13.00 7.05
CA ARG A 102 -12.92 -14.16 7.55
C ARG A 102 -13.98 -14.56 6.54
N LEU A 103 -14.46 -15.80 6.63
CA LEU A 103 -15.52 -16.32 5.74
C LEU A 103 -16.74 -15.40 5.68
N GLN A 104 -17.17 -14.91 6.83
CA GLN A 104 -18.32 -14.00 6.95
C GLN A 104 -18.09 -12.60 6.36
N ASP A 105 -16.85 -12.20 6.12
CA ASP A 105 -16.50 -10.86 5.63
C ASP A 105 -16.20 -10.87 4.11
N VAL A 106 -16.45 -12.00 3.42
CA VAL A 106 -16.19 -12.15 1.98
C VAL A 106 -17.30 -11.53 1.12
N ARG A 107 -18.58 -11.70 1.48
CA ARG A 107 -19.72 -11.17 0.72
C ARG A 107 -20.73 -10.51 1.67
N ALA A 108 -21.46 -9.52 1.17
CA ALA A 108 -22.56 -8.92 1.94
C ALA A 108 -23.78 -9.84 2.04
N THR A 109 -24.01 -10.66 1.02
CA THR A 109 -25.15 -11.58 0.89
C THR A 109 -24.66 -13.01 0.65
N GLU A 110 -25.53 -13.99 0.93
CA GLU A 110 -25.26 -15.43 0.69
C GLU A 110 -23.95 -15.91 1.33
N ILE A 111 -23.66 -15.41 2.54
CA ILE A 111 -22.44 -15.71 3.31
C ILE A 111 -22.28 -17.22 3.54
N ASP A 112 -23.39 -17.92 3.72
CA ASP A 112 -23.48 -19.37 3.91
C ASP A 112 -23.00 -20.18 2.68
N LYS A 113 -23.03 -19.58 1.48
CA LYS A 113 -22.57 -20.22 0.24
C LYS A 113 -21.11 -19.93 -0.08
N VAL A 114 -20.43 -19.09 0.70
CA VAL A 114 -19.05 -18.71 0.44
C VAL A 114 -18.11 -19.88 0.67
N VAL A 115 -17.38 -20.26 -0.38
CA VAL A 115 -16.25 -21.20 -0.31
C VAL A 115 -14.96 -20.40 -0.52
N LEU A 116 -14.08 -20.38 0.48
CA LEU A 116 -12.85 -19.57 0.42
C LEU A 116 -11.89 -20.01 -0.68
N ALA A 117 -11.78 -21.31 -0.93
CA ALA A 117 -10.95 -21.87 -1.99
C ALA A 117 -11.45 -21.51 -3.41
N ASP A 118 -12.75 -21.25 -3.56
CA ASP A 118 -13.36 -20.76 -4.80
C ASP A 118 -13.26 -19.22 -4.91
N SER A 119 -12.99 -18.53 -3.80
CA SER A 119 -12.95 -17.07 -3.74
C SER A 119 -11.53 -16.52 -3.92
N PHE A 120 -10.53 -17.18 -3.34
CA PHE A 120 -9.14 -16.71 -3.29
C PHE A 120 -8.16 -17.87 -3.45
N ARG A 121 -6.95 -17.56 -3.92
CA ARG A 121 -5.81 -18.46 -3.92
C ARG A 121 -4.55 -17.79 -3.38
N PRO A 122 -3.55 -18.58 -2.92
CA PRO A 122 -2.27 -18.02 -2.52
C PRO A 122 -1.62 -17.24 -3.66
N SER A 123 -1.02 -16.10 -3.34
CA SER A 123 -0.45 -15.11 -4.27
C SER A 123 -1.44 -14.26 -5.07
N ASP A 124 -2.75 -14.44 -4.90
CA ASP A 124 -3.71 -13.49 -5.46
C ASP A 124 -3.53 -12.10 -4.85
N ILE A 125 -3.74 -11.06 -5.66
CA ILE A 125 -3.78 -9.68 -5.23
C ILE A 125 -5.24 -9.26 -5.10
N VAL A 126 -5.61 -8.85 -3.90
CA VAL A 126 -6.99 -8.59 -3.49
C VAL A 126 -7.11 -7.14 -3.04
N ARG A 127 -8.12 -6.45 -3.56
CA ARG A 127 -8.56 -5.16 -3.07
C ARG A 127 -9.58 -5.39 -1.96
N ALA A 128 -9.28 -4.90 -0.77
CA ALA A 128 -10.10 -5.08 0.42
C ALA A 128 -10.24 -3.74 1.18
N GLU A 129 -11.11 -3.72 2.18
CA GLU A 129 -11.28 -2.61 3.10
C GLU A 129 -10.93 -3.05 4.51
N ILE A 130 -10.31 -2.16 5.30
CA ILE A 130 -10.06 -2.41 6.72
C ILE A 130 -11.35 -2.26 7.51
N LEU A 131 -11.91 -3.38 7.93
CA LEU A 131 -13.11 -3.43 8.77
C LEU A 131 -12.81 -2.96 10.20
N SER A 132 -11.69 -3.42 10.76
CA SER A 132 -11.21 -3.00 12.07
C SER A 132 -9.72 -3.33 12.23
N LEU A 133 -9.11 -2.77 13.27
CA LEU A 133 -7.71 -3.07 13.62
C LEU A 133 -7.49 -4.55 14.02
N GLY A 134 -8.57 -5.32 14.21
CA GLY A 134 -8.50 -6.75 14.53
C GLY A 134 -7.92 -7.02 15.91
N ASP A 135 -7.00 -7.97 15.99
CA ASP A 135 -6.26 -8.32 17.21
C ASP A 135 -4.84 -7.72 17.20
N ALA A 136 -4.03 -8.03 18.23
CA ALA A 136 -2.67 -7.50 18.35
C ALA A 136 -1.73 -7.84 17.19
N ARG A 137 -2.13 -8.69 16.23
CA ARG A 137 -1.25 -9.23 15.18
C ARG A 137 -1.76 -9.03 13.77
N SER A 138 -3.04 -8.74 13.53
CA SER A 138 -3.59 -8.63 12.18
C SER A 138 -4.85 -7.78 12.09
N TYR A 139 -4.93 -6.97 11.04
CA TYR A 139 -6.13 -6.21 10.68
C TYR A 139 -7.23 -7.15 10.19
N TYR A 140 -8.48 -6.86 10.56
CA TYR A 140 -9.63 -7.51 9.94
C TYR A 140 -10.04 -6.75 8.70
N LEU A 141 -10.15 -7.49 7.61
CA LEU A 141 -10.42 -6.99 6.28
C LEU A 141 -11.74 -7.54 5.78
N THR A 142 -12.42 -6.78 4.92
CA THR A 142 -13.63 -7.22 4.24
C THR A 142 -13.51 -7.04 2.73
N THR A 143 -14.18 -7.92 1.99
CA THR A 143 -14.40 -7.79 0.54
C THR A 143 -15.89 -7.77 0.20
N ALA A 144 -16.76 -7.49 1.18
CA ALA A 144 -18.21 -7.66 1.05
C ALA A 144 -18.88 -6.77 -0.01
N ARG A 145 -18.19 -5.74 -0.54
CA ARG A 145 -18.67 -4.88 -1.63
C ARG A 145 -18.30 -5.45 -3.01
N ASP A 146 -19.09 -5.11 -4.03
CA ASP A 146 -18.89 -5.60 -5.42
C ASP A 146 -17.55 -5.18 -6.02
N GLU A 147 -17.10 -3.99 -5.64
CA GLU A 147 -15.85 -3.41 -6.11
C GLU A 147 -14.62 -4.00 -5.39
N LEU A 148 -14.83 -4.82 -4.33
CA LEU A 148 -13.77 -5.45 -3.55
C LEU A 148 -13.68 -6.94 -3.89
N GLY A 149 -12.45 -7.45 -3.95
CA GLY A 149 -12.17 -8.80 -4.41
C GLY A 149 -10.81 -8.91 -5.11
N VAL A 150 -10.61 -10.02 -5.80
CA VAL A 150 -9.41 -10.30 -6.58
C VAL A 150 -9.32 -9.31 -7.74
N VAL A 151 -8.22 -8.57 -7.80
CA VAL A 151 -7.88 -7.62 -8.88
C VAL A 151 -6.81 -8.16 -9.81
N HIS A 152 -5.95 -9.05 -9.31
CA HIS A 152 -4.94 -9.71 -10.12
C HIS A 152 -4.69 -11.12 -9.60
N ALA A 153 -4.61 -12.07 -10.53
CA ALA A 153 -4.33 -13.47 -10.26
C ALA A 153 -3.44 -14.05 -11.37
N ARG A 154 -2.69 -15.10 -11.02
CA ARG A 154 -1.90 -15.88 -11.98
C ARG A 154 -2.47 -17.29 -12.11
N SER A 155 -2.57 -17.75 -13.34
CA SER A 155 -2.94 -19.13 -13.67
C SER A 155 -1.81 -20.10 -13.34
N ALA A 156 -2.10 -21.41 -13.33
CA ALA A 156 -1.09 -22.46 -13.19
C ALA A 156 -0.02 -22.42 -14.29
N ALA A 157 -0.34 -21.89 -15.47
CA ALA A 157 0.61 -21.66 -16.56
C ALA A 157 1.52 -20.44 -16.36
N GLY A 158 1.32 -19.66 -15.28
CA GLY A 158 2.09 -18.44 -14.99
C GLY A 158 1.55 -17.17 -15.64
N ALA A 159 0.60 -17.29 -16.58
CA ALA A 159 -0.05 -16.16 -17.24
C ALA A 159 -0.98 -15.39 -16.31
N SER A 160 -1.05 -14.06 -16.46
CA SER A 160 -2.02 -13.20 -15.79
C SER A 160 -3.44 -13.53 -16.28
N MET A 161 -4.34 -13.79 -15.35
CA MET A 161 -5.72 -14.14 -15.68
C MET A 161 -6.57 -12.90 -15.98
N ILE A 162 -7.60 -13.08 -16.80
CA ILE A 162 -8.54 -12.03 -17.17
C ILE A 162 -9.87 -12.29 -16.45
N ALA A 163 -10.44 -11.27 -15.84
CA ALA A 163 -11.80 -11.32 -15.29
C ALA A 163 -12.81 -11.53 -16.41
N VAL A 164 -13.56 -12.64 -16.37
CA VAL A 164 -14.65 -12.92 -17.33
C VAL A 164 -16.02 -12.73 -16.72
N GLY A 165 -16.10 -12.72 -15.38
CA GLY A 165 -17.29 -12.38 -14.62
C GLY A 165 -16.94 -12.03 -13.18
N TRP A 166 -17.98 -11.78 -12.39
CA TRP A 166 -17.91 -11.52 -10.95
C TRP A 166 -17.39 -12.70 -10.11
N GLU A 167 -17.47 -13.93 -10.62
CA GLU A 167 -17.06 -15.15 -9.91
C GLU A 167 -15.96 -15.95 -10.63
N GLU A 168 -15.49 -15.47 -11.77
CA GLU A 168 -14.66 -16.26 -12.69
C GLU A 168 -13.54 -15.43 -13.34
N MET A 169 -12.35 -16.00 -13.36
CA MET A 169 -11.23 -15.52 -14.15
C MET A 169 -10.79 -16.61 -15.14
N ARG A 170 -10.37 -16.22 -16.34
CA ARG A 170 -9.89 -17.13 -17.39
C ARG A 170 -8.42 -16.88 -17.69
N CYS A 171 -7.67 -17.97 -17.84
CA CYS A 171 -6.31 -17.91 -18.38
C CYS A 171 -6.38 -17.65 -19.91
N PRO A 172 -5.70 -16.62 -20.44
CA PRO A 172 -5.71 -16.34 -21.88
C PRO A 172 -4.97 -17.39 -22.71
N GLU A 173 -4.03 -18.14 -22.12
CA GLU A 173 -3.21 -19.12 -22.84
C GLU A 173 -3.84 -20.52 -22.83
N SER A 174 -4.24 -21.00 -21.65
CA SER A 174 -4.82 -22.33 -21.48
C SER A 174 -6.35 -22.37 -21.61
N TYR A 175 -7.00 -21.20 -21.64
CA TYR A 175 -8.46 -21.04 -21.63
C TYR A 175 -9.19 -21.64 -20.42
N ILE A 176 -8.44 -22.15 -19.43
CA ILE A 176 -8.99 -22.68 -18.18
C ILE A 176 -9.64 -21.54 -17.40
N VAL A 177 -10.89 -21.76 -17.00
CA VAL A 177 -11.64 -20.88 -16.12
C VAL A 177 -11.46 -21.35 -14.69
N GLU A 178 -11.13 -20.41 -13.81
CA GLU A 178 -11.04 -20.65 -12.39
C GLU A 178 -11.94 -19.69 -11.63
N LYS A 179 -12.58 -20.20 -10.58
CA LYS A 179 -13.40 -19.36 -9.71
C LYS A 179 -12.54 -18.43 -8.88
N ARG A 180 -12.98 -17.18 -8.74
CA ARG A 180 -12.46 -16.16 -7.83
C ARG A 180 -13.59 -15.23 -7.45
N LYS A 181 -13.54 -14.62 -6.27
CA LYS A 181 -14.39 -13.45 -6.01
C LYS A 181 -13.74 -12.24 -6.69
N VAL A 182 -14.19 -11.90 -7.89
CA VAL A 182 -13.56 -10.86 -8.71
C VAL A 182 -14.07 -9.49 -8.30
N ALA A 183 -13.15 -8.53 -8.15
CA ALA A 183 -13.51 -7.13 -7.94
C ALA A 183 -14.08 -6.53 -9.23
N LYS A 184 -15.21 -5.83 -9.13
CA LYS A 184 -15.72 -5.04 -10.25
C LYS A 184 -14.80 -3.83 -10.49
N SER A 185 -14.29 -3.75 -11.72
CA SER A 185 -13.53 -2.60 -12.23
C SER A 185 -14.44 -1.44 -12.61
#